data_AF-A0A0S8BV91-F1
#
_entry.id   AF-A0A0S8BV91-F1
#
_cell.length_a   1.000
_cell.length_b   1.000
_cell.length_c   1.000
_cell.angle_alpha   90.00
_cell.angle_beta   90.00
_cell.angle_gamma   90.00
#
_symmetry.space_group_name_H-M   'P 1'
#
loop_
_entity.id
_entity.type
_entity.pdbx_description
1 polymer ?
#
loop_
_entity_poly.entity_id
_entity_poly.type
_entity_poly.pdbx_seq_one_letter_code
_entity_poly.pdbx_strand_id
1 'polypeptide(L)'
;MGCHQDDYDASPFPGHSDFPTTCQNCHTTTAWTPATGGTHPESEFPIQSGPHSTYRDDCVSCHNPDLGSPVDGENADCVGCHDGQHTRARMDPKHDEVAGYPTGDAGPNFCLECHADGLNRDD
;
A
#
# COMPACT_ATOMS: atom_id res chain seq x y z
N MET A 1 10.69 -0.22 -26.78
CA MET A 1 9.48 0.63 -26.72
C MET A 1 9.43 1.47 -27.98
N GLY A 2 8.40 1.27 -28.79
CA GLY A 2 8.26 1.96 -30.09
C GLY A 2 6.87 1.80 -30.70
N CYS A 3 6.18 0.69 -30.42
CA CYS A 3 4.76 0.51 -30.80
C CYS A 3 3.79 0.72 -29.62
N HIS A 4 4.24 0.49 -28.37
CA HIS A 4 3.41 0.58 -27.15
C HIS A 4 3.86 1.72 -26.22
N GLN A 5 4.48 2.75 -26.79
CA GLN A 5 4.95 3.90 -26.00
C GLN A 5 3.76 4.70 -25.47
N ASP A 6 2.79 4.99 -26.35
CA ASP A 6 1.57 5.70 -25.98
C ASP A 6 0.78 4.95 -24.89
N ASP A 7 0.71 3.61 -24.97
CA ASP A 7 0.06 2.78 -23.94
C ASP A 7 0.78 2.87 -22.59
N TYR A 8 2.12 2.94 -22.59
CA TYR A 8 2.93 3.10 -21.38
C TYR A 8 2.73 4.50 -20.77
N ASP A 9 2.81 5.56 -21.58
CA ASP A 9 2.68 6.94 -21.13
C ASP A 9 1.25 7.29 -20.69
N ALA A 10 0.23 6.62 -21.24
CA ALA A 10 -1.18 6.85 -20.93
C ALA A 10 -1.74 5.94 -19.82
N SER A 11 -0.91 5.14 -19.13
CA SER A 11 -1.37 4.30 -18.02
C SER A 11 -2.01 5.17 -16.93
N PRO A 12 -3.32 4.99 -16.62
CA PRO A 12 -4.03 5.87 -15.70
C PRO A 12 -3.62 5.62 -14.24
N PHE A 13 -3.42 4.36 -13.87
CA PHE A 13 -2.95 3.95 -12.55
C PHE A 13 -2.50 2.47 -12.52
N PRO A 14 -1.34 2.14 -11.91
CA PRO A 14 -0.31 3.09 -11.52
C PRO A 14 0.27 3.76 -12.77
N GLY A 15 0.67 5.03 -12.65
CA GLY A 15 1.36 5.72 -13.74
C GLY A 15 2.66 4.98 -14.04
N HIS A 16 2.88 4.55 -15.28
CA HIS A 16 4.06 3.73 -15.61
C HIS A 16 5.35 4.55 -15.72
N SER A 17 5.28 5.89 -15.70
CA SER A 17 6.45 6.78 -15.76
C SER A 17 7.50 6.49 -14.69
N ASP A 18 7.07 5.96 -13.55
CA ASP A 18 7.93 5.64 -12.40
C ASP A 18 8.38 4.16 -12.40
N PHE A 19 7.96 3.36 -13.38
CA PHE A 19 8.22 1.93 -13.47
C PHE A 19 9.16 1.55 -14.62
N PRO A 20 9.89 0.42 -14.49
CA PRO A 20 10.76 -0.07 -15.54
C PRO A 20 9.96 -0.47 -16.79
N THR A 21 10.64 -0.42 -17.93
CA THR A 21 10.08 -0.79 -19.23
C THR A 21 10.02 -2.31 -19.48
N THR A 22 10.19 -3.12 -18.44
CA THR A 22 10.14 -4.59 -18.46
C THR A 22 8.76 -5.07 -18.05
N CYS A 23 7.82 -5.04 -19.00
CA CYS A 23 6.40 -5.28 -18.76
C CYS A 23 6.11 -6.65 -18.11
N GLN A 24 6.90 -7.67 -18.44
CA GLN A 24 6.72 -9.05 -18.00
C GLN A 24 6.98 -9.25 -16.50
N ASN A 25 7.52 -8.25 -15.80
CA ASN A 25 7.67 -8.31 -14.35
C ASN A 25 6.32 -8.23 -13.64
N CYS A 26 5.33 -7.59 -14.25
CA CYS A 26 4.02 -7.32 -13.65
C CYS A 26 2.85 -7.86 -14.50
N HIS A 27 2.97 -7.81 -15.83
CA HIS A 27 1.92 -8.20 -16.76
C HIS A 27 2.23 -9.52 -17.46
N THR A 28 1.19 -10.35 -17.64
CA THR A 28 1.29 -11.56 -18.47
C THR A 28 0.74 -11.30 -19.87
N THR A 29 1.19 -12.06 -20.86
CA THR A 29 0.65 -11.98 -22.22
C THR A 29 -0.72 -12.64 -22.37
N THR A 30 -1.12 -13.46 -21.39
CA THR A 30 -2.43 -14.16 -21.38
C THR A 30 -3.51 -13.32 -20.70
N ALA A 31 -3.13 -12.54 -19.69
CA ALA A 31 -3.97 -11.58 -19.00
C ALA A 31 -3.11 -10.36 -18.64
N TRP A 32 -3.37 -9.25 -19.32
CA TRP A 32 -2.66 -7.99 -19.10
C TRP A 32 -3.15 -7.26 -17.84
N THR A 33 -4.42 -7.45 -17.45
CA THR A 33 -5.04 -6.84 -16.28
C THR A 33 -5.83 -7.89 -15.49
N PRO A 34 -5.74 -7.92 -14.15
CA PRO A 34 -4.84 -7.12 -13.31
C PRO A 34 -3.37 -7.49 -13.55
N ALA A 35 -2.44 -6.61 -13.18
CA ALA A 35 -1.05 -6.99 -13.03
C ALA A 35 -0.94 -7.96 -11.84
N THR A 36 -0.23 -9.06 -12.00
CA THR A 36 -0.13 -10.12 -10.97
C THR A 36 1.32 -10.37 -10.54
N GLY A 37 2.22 -9.45 -10.87
CA GLY A 37 3.63 -9.52 -10.54
C GLY A 37 4.13 -8.20 -9.96
N GLY A 38 5.44 -8.09 -9.76
CA GLY A 38 6.06 -7.03 -8.98
C GLY A 38 6.45 -7.53 -7.60
N THR A 39 7.65 -7.17 -7.16
CA THR A 39 8.17 -7.53 -5.83
C THR A 39 7.99 -6.38 -4.88
N HIS A 40 7.30 -6.62 -3.78
CA HIS A 40 7.29 -5.74 -2.62
C HIS A 40 8.28 -6.26 -1.58
N PRO A 41 8.85 -5.39 -0.74
CA PRO A 41 9.71 -5.84 0.34
C PRO A 41 8.85 -6.54 1.41
N GLU A 42 8.72 -7.86 1.31
CA GLU A 42 7.90 -8.68 2.23
C GLU A 42 8.39 -8.66 3.69
N SER A 43 9.62 -8.19 3.95
CA SER A 43 10.09 -7.92 5.32
C SER A 43 9.46 -6.67 5.92
N GLU A 44 9.05 -5.73 5.07
CA GLU A 44 8.46 -4.46 5.48
C GLU A 44 6.96 -4.58 5.50
N PHE A 45 6.27 -5.07 4.47
CA PHE A 45 4.80 -5.24 4.52
C PHE A 45 4.41 -6.51 3.74
N PRO A 46 4.07 -7.62 4.41
CA PRO A 46 3.77 -8.87 3.73
C PRO A 46 2.45 -8.80 2.96
N ILE A 47 2.51 -8.87 1.62
CA ILE A 47 1.33 -8.95 0.74
C ILE A 47 1.29 -10.25 -0.07
N GLN A 48 2.39 -11.01 -0.10
CA GLN A 48 2.35 -12.34 -0.72
C GLN A 48 1.74 -13.40 0.21
N SER A 49 1.61 -13.08 1.49
CA SER A 49 1.04 -13.97 2.51
C SER A 49 0.33 -13.18 3.60
N GLY A 50 -0.37 -13.88 4.51
CA GLY A 50 -1.06 -13.23 5.63
C GLY A 50 -2.35 -12.48 5.25
N PRO A 51 -2.92 -11.70 6.18
CA PRO A 51 -4.24 -11.09 6.03
C PRO A 51 -4.35 -10.11 4.85
N HIS A 52 -3.27 -9.37 4.54
CA HIS A 52 -3.27 -8.38 3.45
C HIS A 52 -3.05 -9.00 2.06
N SER A 53 -2.81 -10.31 1.96
CA SER A 53 -2.56 -10.98 0.67
C SER A 53 -3.73 -10.97 -0.31
N THR A 54 -4.92 -10.61 0.15
CA THR A 54 -6.09 -10.41 -0.71
C THR A 54 -5.97 -9.16 -1.59
N TYR A 55 -5.09 -8.21 -1.27
CA TYR A 55 -4.92 -6.93 -1.99
C TYR A 55 -3.70 -6.91 -2.92
N ARG A 56 -2.92 -8.00 -2.99
CA ARG A 56 -1.64 -8.04 -3.72
C ARG A 56 -1.73 -7.70 -5.22
N ASP A 57 -2.89 -7.96 -5.83
CA ASP A 57 -3.17 -7.73 -7.25
C ASP A 57 -4.03 -6.44 -7.46
N ASP A 58 -4.27 -5.68 -6.39
CA ASP A 58 -5.11 -4.48 -6.35
C ASP A 58 -4.31 -3.26 -5.88
N CYS A 59 -3.47 -2.74 -6.77
CA CYS A 59 -2.51 -1.68 -6.48
C CYS A 59 -3.16 -0.43 -5.86
N VAL A 60 -4.37 -0.05 -6.30
CA VAL A 60 -5.08 1.16 -5.85
C VAL A 60 -5.55 1.08 -4.40
N SER A 61 -5.74 -0.13 -3.86
CA SER A 61 -6.17 -0.30 -2.48
C SER A 61 -5.09 0.18 -1.49
N CYS A 62 -3.81 0.16 -1.88
CA CYS A 62 -2.70 0.64 -1.06
C CYS A 62 -2.06 1.92 -1.59
N HIS A 63 -1.92 2.04 -2.91
CA HIS A 63 -1.36 3.21 -3.58
C HIS A 63 -2.50 4.09 -4.09
N ASN A 64 -3.14 4.85 -3.20
CA ASN A 64 -4.21 5.75 -3.59
C ASN A 64 -3.69 7.20 -3.72
N PRO A 65 -3.70 7.79 -4.93
CA PRO A 65 -3.35 9.20 -5.13
C PRO A 65 -4.20 10.18 -4.32
N ASP A 66 -5.48 9.86 -4.08
CA ASP A 66 -6.38 10.69 -3.28
C ASP A 66 -5.98 10.72 -1.80
N LEU A 67 -5.27 9.69 -1.33
CA LEU A 67 -4.68 9.61 0.01
C LEU A 67 -3.24 10.15 0.05
N GLY A 68 -2.71 10.64 -1.08
CA GLY A 68 -1.38 11.22 -1.19
C GLY A 68 -0.24 10.23 -1.50
N SER A 69 -0.53 8.96 -1.83
CA SER A 69 0.50 7.97 -2.17
C SER A 69 0.23 7.31 -3.52
N PRO A 70 0.74 7.89 -4.63
CA PRO A 70 0.48 7.36 -5.97
C PRO A 70 1.34 6.14 -6.32
N VAL A 71 2.63 6.09 -5.94
CA VAL A 71 3.57 5.01 -6.32
C VAL A 71 4.78 4.92 -5.38
N ASP A 72 5.32 6.06 -4.93
CA ASP A 72 6.55 6.15 -4.11
C ASP A 72 6.24 6.42 -2.63
N GLY A 73 5.53 5.49 -2.00
CA GLY A 73 5.62 5.33 -0.56
C GLY A 73 4.42 5.75 0.27
N GLU A 74 4.19 4.87 1.23
CA GLU A 74 3.73 5.11 2.58
C GLU A 74 2.24 5.25 2.89
N ASN A 75 1.28 5.47 1.98
CA ASN A 75 -0.11 5.71 2.42
C ASN A 75 -1.15 4.58 2.31
N ALA A 76 -0.98 3.53 3.11
CA ALA A 76 -2.11 2.67 3.49
C ALA A 76 -2.88 3.31 4.66
N ASP A 77 -4.09 3.79 4.43
CA ASP A 77 -4.97 4.28 5.51
C ASP A 77 -5.43 3.13 6.39
N CYS A 78 -4.67 2.90 7.46
CA CYS A 78 -4.94 1.83 8.42
C CYS A 78 -6.31 2.03 9.08
N VAL A 79 -6.66 3.28 9.41
CA VAL A 79 -7.91 3.61 10.11
C VAL A 79 -9.11 3.44 9.19
N GLY A 80 -8.99 3.86 7.93
CA GLY A 80 -10.03 3.71 6.92
C GLY A 80 -10.31 2.25 6.55
N CYS A 81 -9.27 1.44 6.37
CA CYS A 81 -9.43 0.00 6.08
C CYS A 81 -9.88 -0.80 7.31
N HIS A 82 -9.35 -0.49 8.49
CA HIS A 82 -9.74 -1.10 9.77
C HIS A 82 -10.72 -0.24 10.56
N ASP A 83 -11.78 0.19 9.89
CA ASP A 83 -12.80 1.07 10.46
C ASP A 83 -13.38 0.46 11.75
N GLY A 84 -13.44 1.30 12.79
CA GLY A 84 -13.88 0.89 14.12
C GLY A 84 -12.84 0.12 14.94
N GLN A 85 -11.85 -0.56 14.33
CA GLN A 85 -10.79 -1.26 15.06
C GLN A 85 -9.64 -0.32 15.44
N HIS A 86 -9.17 0.52 14.52
CA HIS A 86 -8.05 1.47 14.73
C HIS A 86 -8.48 2.89 15.08
N THR A 87 -9.68 3.05 15.62
CA THR A 87 -10.13 4.36 16.12
C THR A 87 -9.28 4.84 17.29
N ARG A 88 -9.14 6.17 17.45
CA ARG A 88 -8.47 6.80 18.61
C ARG A 88 -8.97 6.26 19.95
N ALA A 89 -10.30 6.09 20.08
CA ALA A 89 -10.91 5.57 21.30
C ALA A 89 -10.43 4.16 21.67
N ARG A 90 -9.98 3.35 20.70
CA ARG A 90 -9.47 1.99 20.92
C ARG A 90 -7.94 1.94 21.01
N MET A 91 -7.25 2.77 20.22
CA MET A 91 -5.79 2.72 20.15
C MET A 91 -5.11 3.59 21.22
N ASP A 92 -5.67 4.75 21.57
CA ASP A 92 -5.04 5.65 22.54
C ASP A 92 -4.75 4.98 23.90
N PRO A 93 -5.68 4.20 24.50
CA PRO A 93 -5.40 3.50 25.76
C PRO A 93 -4.37 2.36 25.63
N LYS A 94 -4.10 1.87 24.41
CA LYS A 94 -3.08 0.84 24.15
C LYS A 94 -1.69 1.43 23.89
N HIS A 95 -1.63 2.74 23.59
CA HIS A 95 -0.40 3.46 23.26
C HIS A 95 -0.10 4.57 24.28
N ASP A 96 -0.70 4.53 25.47
CA ASP A 96 -0.54 5.55 26.52
C ASP A 96 0.90 5.64 27.05
N GLU A 97 1.63 4.52 27.01
CA GLU A 97 3.04 4.41 27.36
C GLU A 97 4.00 4.57 26.17
N VAL A 98 3.49 4.71 24.94
CA VAL A 98 4.32 4.85 23.73
C VAL A 98 4.75 6.29 23.55
N ALA A 99 6.01 6.58 23.85
CA ALA A 99 6.58 7.90 23.69
C ALA A 99 6.51 8.36 22.22
N GLY A 100 5.93 9.54 21.99
CA GLY A 100 5.78 10.09 20.64
C GLY A 100 4.59 9.55 19.86
N TYR A 101 3.72 8.72 20.47
CA TYR A 101 2.46 8.34 19.86
C TYR A 101 1.67 9.61 19.49
N PRO A 102 1.29 9.80 18.21
CA PRO A 102 0.62 11.02 17.79
C PRO A 102 -0.67 11.25 18.58
N THR A 103 -0.97 12.51 18.88
CA THR A 103 -2.27 12.91 19.43
C THR A 103 -3.02 13.76 18.41
N GLY A 104 -4.32 13.48 18.22
CA GLY A 104 -5.16 14.17 17.23
C GLY A 104 -5.15 13.54 15.82
N ASP A 105 -5.48 14.36 14.81
CA ASP A 105 -5.59 13.95 13.40
C ASP A 105 -4.20 13.81 12.76
N ALA A 106 -3.47 12.76 13.13
CA ALA A 106 -2.26 12.38 12.42
C ALA A 106 -2.64 11.86 11.01
N GLY A 107 -1.84 12.21 10.00
CA GLY A 107 -2.01 11.70 8.64
C GLY A 107 -2.00 10.16 8.61
N PRO A 108 -2.46 9.54 7.50
CA PRO A 108 -2.93 8.15 7.51
C PRO A 108 -1.88 7.05 7.84
N ASN A 109 -0.64 7.40 8.23
CA ASN A 109 0.53 6.51 8.09
C ASN A 109 1.52 6.48 9.22
N PHE A 110 1.26 7.20 10.30
CA PHE A 110 2.08 7.13 11.50
C PHE A 110 2.16 5.70 12.09
N CYS A 111 1.16 4.84 11.81
CA CYS A 111 1.14 3.46 12.28
C CYS A 111 2.34 2.67 11.76
N LEU A 112 2.73 2.86 10.49
CA LEU A 112 3.82 2.11 9.84
C LEU A 112 5.20 2.45 10.42
N GLU A 113 5.37 3.60 11.07
CA GLU A 113 6.62 3.95 11.76
C GLU A 113 6.97 2.96 12.89
N CYS A 114 5.95 2.36 13.51
CA CYS A 114 6.10 1.39 14.60
C CYS A 114 5.67 -0.03 14.20
N HIS A 115 4.66 -0.14 13.33
CA HIS A 115 4.10 -1.38 12.79
C HIS A 115 4.46 -1.53 11.32
N ALA A 116 5.77 -1.59 11.02
CA ALA A 116 6.27 -1.64 9.65
C ALA A 116 5.58 -2.75 8.85
N ASP A 117 5.48 -3.96 9.44
CA ASP A 117 4.82 -5.17 8.91
C ASP A 117 3.31 -5.04 8.65
N GLY A 118 2.70 -3.91 9.01
CA GLY A 118 1.25 -3.72 8.94
C GLY A 118 0.48 -4.63 9.90
N LEU A 119 1.18 -5.31 10.82
CA LEU A 119 0.56 -6.21 11.78
C LEU A 119 0.48 -5.52 13.14
N ASN A 120 -0.68 -5.64 13.78
CA ASN A 120 -0.76 -5.40 15.21
C ASN A 120 -0.25 -6.65 15.91
N ARG A 121 0.41 -6.51 17.04
CA ARG A 121 0.99 -7.66 17.77
C ARG A 121 0.07 -8.19 18.88
N ASP A 122 -1.21 -7.79 18.83
CA ASP A 122 -2.21 -8.02 19.87
C ASP A 122 -3.60 -8.45 19.33
N ASP A 123 -3.68 -9.01 18.12
CA ASP A 123 -4.89 -9.63 17.55
C ASP A 123 -4.96 -11.15 17.73
#